data_AF-A0A532U036-F1
#
_entry.id   AF-A0A532U036-F1
#
_cell.length_a   1.000
_cell.length_b   1.000
_cell.length_c   1.000
_cell.angle_alpha   90.00
_cell.angle_beta   90.00
_cell.angle_gamma   90.00
#
_symmetry.space_group_name_H-M   'P 1'
#
loop_
_entity.id
_entity.type
_entity.pdbx_description
1 polymer ?
#
loop_
_entity_poly.entity_id
_entity_poly.type
_entity_poly.pdbx_seq_one_letter_code
_entity_poly.pdbx_strand_id
1 'polypeptide(L)' 'MAKFTIGGKTYSVTADDIIKAMNDKEPEAIRNYYVEIANKRYPIKQVLYETLGLIKIAFTSMDAYRVLEKLGFEVKVER' A
#
# COMPACT_ATOMS: atom_id res chain seq x y z
N MET A 1 1.60 -0.99 -14.72
CA MET A 1 2.27 -2.08 -13.99
C MET A 1 3.61 -1.58 -13.46
N ALA A 2 3.84 -1.65 -12.15
CA ALA A 2 5.10 -1.25 -11.53
C ALA A 2 5.86 -2.48 -11.01
N LYS A 3 7.17 -2.49 -11.27
CA LYS A 3 8.11 -3.44 -10.66
C LYS A 3 8.95 -2.74 -9.60
N PHE A 4 9.16 -3.42 -8.47
CA PHE A 4 10.01 -2.94 -7.38
C PHE A 4 10.56 -4.12 -6.56
N THR A 5 11.60 -3.85 -5.78
CA THR A 5 12.28 -4.85 -4.95
C THR A 5 12.13 -4.46 -3.49
N ILE A 6 11.60 -5.37 -2.68
CA ILE A 6 11.49 -5.23 -1.22
C ILE A 6 12.18 -6.44 -0.59
N GLY A 7 13.16 -6.20 0.29
CA GLY A 7 13.88 -7.27 1.00
C GLY A 7 14.54 -8.30 0.06
N GLY A 8 15.06 -7.86 -1.09
CA GLY A 8 15.69 -8.74 -2.09
C GLY A 8 14.72 -9.53 -2.97
N LYS A 9 13.39 -9.42 -2.76
CA LYS A 9 12.37 -10.04 -3.61
C LYS A 9 11.77 -9.01 -4.55
N THR A 10 11.63 -9.37 -5.83
CA THR A 10 11.02 -8.51 -6.84
C THR A 10 9.53 -8.80 -6.93
N TYR A 11 8.72 -7.75 -6.88
CA TYR A 11 7.27 -7.80 -7.03
C TYR A 11 6.86 -7.03 -8.30
N SER A 12 5.76 -7.48 -8.91
CA SER A 12 5.11 -6.80 -10.03
C SER A 12 3.64 -6.66 -9.69
N VAL A 13 3.16 -5.42 -9.62
CA VAL A 13 1.78 -5.12 -9.22
C VAL A 13 1.24 -3.95 -10.04
N THR A 14 -0.07 -3.87 -10.16
CA THR A 14 -0.81 -2.78 -10.80
C THR A 14 -1.68 -2.04 -9.77
N ALA A 15 -2.21 -0.88 -10.15
CA ALA A 15 -3.19 -0.18 -9.31
C ALA A 15 -4.48 -1.01 -9.14
N ASP A 16 -4.91 -1.73 -10.18
CA ASP A 16 -6.09 -2.60 -10.14
C ASP A 16 -5.91 -3.77 -9.16
N ASP A 17 -4.71 -4.32 -9.06
CA ASP A 17 -4.41 -5.38 -8.09
C ASP A 17 -4.56 -4.87 -6.65
N ILE A 18 -4.12 -3.63 -6.38
CA ILE A 18 -4.32 -2.97 -5.08
C ILE A 18 -5.81 -2.77 -4.80
N ILE A 19 -6.57 -2.21 -5.76
CA ILE A 19 -8.00 -1.94 -5.58
C ILE A 19 -8.74 -3.25 -5.27
N LYS A 20 -8.44 -4.33 -6.01
CA LYS A 20 -9.02 -5.67 -5.77
C LYS A 20 -8.65 -6.23 -4.41
N ALA A 21 -7.38 -6.13 -3.99
CA ALA A 21 -6.92 -6.64 -2.71
C ALA A 21 -7.56 -5.90 -1.51
N MET A 22 -7.88 -4.62 -1.70
CA MET A 22 -8.43 -3.75 -0.65
C MET A 22 -9.96 -3.74 -0.58
N ASN A 23 -10.66 -4.17 -1.63
CA ASN A 23 -12.12 -4.03 -1.77
C ASN A 23 -12.91 -4.59 -0.57
N ASP A 24 -12.49 -5.74 -0.02
CA ASP A 24 -13.16 -6.42 1.09
C ASP A 24 -12.45 -6.25 2.44
N LYS A 25 -11.54 -5.27 2.53
CA LYS A 25 -10.74 -5.03 3.73
C LYS A 25 -11.24 -3.83 4.49
N GLU A 26 -11.34 -3.97 5.81
CA GLU A 26 -11.62 -2.86 6.70
C GLU A 26 -10.34 -2.07 7.00
N PRO A 27 -10.38 -0.72 6.94
CA PRO A 27 -9.24 0.09 7.31
C PRO A 27 -8.76 -0.15 8.74
N GLU A 28 -7.46 -0.34 8.90
CA GLU A 28 -6.80 -0.25 10.19
C GLU A 28 -6.72 1.22 10.66
N ALA A 29 -6.47 1.42 11.95
CA ALA A 29 -6.25 2.75 12.51
C ALA A 29 -5.08 3.47 11.81
N ILE A 30 -5.36 4.66 11.29
CA ILE A 30 -4.37 5.50 10.62
C ILE A 30 -3.50 6.18 11.69
N ARG A 31 -2.19 6.09 11.52
CA ARG A 31 -1.22 6.73 12.42
C ARG A 31 -0.63 8.01 11.84
N ASN A 32 -0.16 7.96 10.60
CA ASN A 32 0.61 9.04 9.98
C ASN A 32 0.23 9.26 8.52
N TYR A 33 0.22 8.20 7.71
CA TYR A 33 0.04 8.30 6.26
C TYR A 33 -1.03 7.33 5.77
N TYR A 34 -1.85 7.77 4.83
CA TYR A 34 -2.91 6.98 4.22
C TYR A 34 -3.07 7.27 2.73
N VAL A 35 -3.80 6.39 2.05
CA VAL A 35 -4.32 6.60 0.69
C VAL A 35 -5.82 6.38 0.70
N GLU A 36 -6.53 7.03 -0.22
CA GLU A 36 -7.97 6.83 -0.41
C GLU A 36 -8.21 5.80 -1.52
N ILE A 37 -8.92 4.72 -1.19
CA ILE A 37 -9.31 3.65 -2.11
C ILE A 37 -10.79 3.39 -1.90
N ALA A 38 -11.60 3.49 -2.96
CA ALA A 38 -13.05 3.26 -2.89
C ALA A 38 -13.75 4.02 -1.74
N ASN A 39 -13.42 5.32 -1.57
CA ASN A 39 -13.93 6.20 -0.51
C ASN A 39 -13.57 5.80 0.93
N LYS A 40 -12.67 4.84 1.13
CA LYS A 40 -12.11 4.48 2.44
C LYS A 40 -10.64 4.91 2.52
N ARG A 41 -10.22 5.31 3.72
CA ARG A 41 -8.84 5.73 3.99
C ARG A 41 -8.06 4.56 4.57
N TYR A 42 -7.03 4.10 3.87
CA TYR A 42 -6.22 2.98 4.30
C TYR A 42 -4.81 3.42 4.67
N PRO A 43 -4.26 2.98 5.82
CA PRO A 43 -2.85 3.17 6.13
C PRO A 43 -1.96 2.60 5.01
N ILE A 44 -0.93 3.34 4.61
CA ILE A 44 -0.06 2.92 3.49
C ILE A 44 0.56 1.52 3.67
N LYS A 45 0.87 1.16 4.92
CA LYS A 45 1.40 -0.16 5.23
C LYS A 45 0.37 -1.27 5.06
N GLN A 46 -0.90 -1.00 5.41
CA GLN A 46 -2.00 -1.93 5.18
C GLN A 46 -2.13 -2.30 3.73
N VAL A 47 -2.17 -1.30 2.86
CA VAL A 47 -2.30 -1.53 1.44
C VAL A 47 -1.20 -2.46 0.93
N LEU A 48 0.04 -2.25 1.37
CA LEU A 48 1.16 -3.05 0.90
C LEU A 48 1.15 -4.49 1.41
N TYR A 49 0.87 -4.73 2.70
CA TYR A 49 0.89 -6.09 3.22
C TYR A 49 -0.33 -6.92 2.79
N GLU A 50 -1.51 -6.31 2.61
CA GLU A 50 -2.70 -7.00 2.09
C GLU A 50 -2.52 -7.34 0.61
N THR A 51 -1.96 -6.42 -0.19
CA THR A 51 -1.77 -6.66 -1.63
C THR A 51 -0.67 -7.68 -1.92
N LEU A 52 0.44 -7.62 -1.18
CA LEU A 52 1.63 -8.44 -1.46
C LEU A 52 1.76 -9.68 -0.55
N GLY A 53 0.87 -9.84 0.43
CA GLY A 53 0.95 -10.93 1.42
C GLY A 53 2.21 -10.88 2.30
N LEU A 54 2.76 -9.69 2.53
CA LEU A 54 3.99 -9.51 3.31
C LEU A 54 3.71 -9.43 4.80
N ILE A 55 4.67 -9.83 5.63
CA ILE A 55 4.63 -9.51 7.06
C ILE A 55 5.04 -8.04 7.28
N LYS A 56 4.43 -7.33 8.24
CA LYS A 56 4.64 -5.89 8.47
C LYS A 56 6.11 -5.50 8.75
N ILE A 57 6.94 -6.44 9.22
CA ILE A 57 8.37 -6.24 9.49
C ILE A 57 9.27 -6.36 8.25
N ALA A 58 8.77 -6.93 7.15
CA ALA A 58 9.55 -7.14 5.93
C ALA A 58 9.78 -5.87 5.11
N PHE A 59 9.12 -4.77 5.46
CA PHE A 59 9.18 -3.50 4.71
C PHE A 59 8.95 -2.28 5.61
N THR A 60 9.43 -1.13 5.13
CA THR A 60 9.31 0.16 5.83
C THR A 60 8.11 0.97 5.34
N SER A 61 7.74 2.02 6.08
CA SER A 61 6.71 2.96 5.60
C SER A 61 7.15 3.65 4.30
N MET A 62 8.46 3.86 4.13
CA MET A 62 9.02 4.49 2.93
C MET A 62 8.89 3.58 1.71
N ASP A 63 9.05 2.26 1.88
CA ASP A 63 8.82 1.30 0.80
C ASP A 63 7.36 1.37 0.33
N ALA A 64 6.41 1.36 1.26
CA ALA A 64 4.99 1.49 0.95
C ALA A 64 4.69 2.80 0.22
N TYR A 65 5.19 3.92 0.72
CA TYR A 65 5.03 5.24 0.09
C TYR A 65 5.51 5.23 -1.37
N ARG A 66 6.75 4.78 -1.62
CA ARG A 66 7.34 4.77 -2.96
C ARG A 66 6.58 3.88 -3.93
N VAL A 67 6.10 2.73 -3.46
CA VAL A 67 5.31 1.82 -4.28
C VAL A 67 3.97 2.45 -4.66
N LEU A 68 3.27 3.04 -3.68
CA LEU A 68 1.96 3.63 -3.89
C LEU A 68 2.03 4.87 -4.80
N GLU A 69 2.99 5.77 -4.58
CA GLU A 69 3.21 6.90 -5.49
C GLU A 69 3.54 6.45 -6.92
N LYS A 70 4.41 5.45 -7.08
CA LYS A 70 4.77 4.92 -8.40
C LYS A 70 3.57 4.30 -9.13
N LEU A 71 2.57 3.86 -8.39
CA LEU A 71 1.31 3.32 -8.91
C LEU A 71 0.23 4.40 -9.09
N GLY A 72 0.53 5.66 -8.81
CA GLY A 72 -0.37 6.80 -9.00
C GLY A 72 -1.31 7.08 -7.83
N PHE A 73 -1.10 6.46 -6.67
CA PHE A 73 -1.89 6.77 -5.48
C PHE A 73 -1.35 8.03 -4.79
N GLU A 74 -2.27 8.93 -4.43
CA GLU A 74 -1.95 10.12 -3.64
C GLU A 74 -1.82 9.73 -2.16
N VAL A 75 -0.60 9.82 -1.62
CA VAL A 75 -0.35 9.58 -0.20
C VAL A 75 -0.58 10.86 0.60
N LYS A 76 -1.52 10.80 1.54
CA LYS A 76 -1.92 11.92 2.40
C LYS A 76 -1.42 11.70 3.83
N VAL A 77 -1.24 12.79 4.57
CA VAL A 77 -0.85 12.80 5.98
C VAL A 77 -2.11 12.94 6.85
N GLU A 78 -2.23 12.11 7.88
CA GLU A 78 -3.25 12.27 8.93
C GLU A 78 -2.89 13.48 9.79
N ARG A 79 -3.82 14.44 9.92
CA ARG A 79 -3.62 15.70 10.64
C ARG A 79 -4.50 15.76 11.87
#